data_AF-A0A948ZZA5-F1
#
_entry.id   AF-A0A948ZZA5-F1
#
_cell.length_a   1.000
_cell.length_b   1.000
_cell.length_c   1.000
_cell.angle_alpha   90.00
_cell.angle_beta   90.00
_cell.angle_gamma   90.00
#
_symmetry.space_group_name_H-M   'P 1'
#
loop_
_entity.id
_entity.type
_entity.pdbx_description
1 polymer ?
#
loop_
_entity_poly.entity_id
_entity_poly.type
_entity_poly.pdbx_seq_one_letter_code
_entity_poly.pdbx_strand_id
1 'polypeptide(L)'
;MTTYFPNFKNRSAHSIVTENIRNESSGYIYRALSWIDLAKREKSSPCFQYAAHDTRQGIEQLLFEELILSTGAALDRSEYLTCLGNSTKLHAIIKRLSPDREKLATFVKTLMSVVSPQLNIVVWDHNLLMRYWGRASNYLHWSGAIDETVDKWQWVVERIACIEEICMYIWVNQTENNTGTMHPCDMHPAVAALWERFKAGKIGVEEVKLSARLLADS
;
A
#
# COMPACT_ATOMS: atom_id res chain seq x y z
N MET A 1 -9.97 -11.38 17.77
CA MET A 1 -8.74 -10.76 18.31
C MET A 1 -8.83 -9.28 18.04
N THR A 2 -8.84 -8.44 19.08
CA THR A 2 -8.73 -6.99 18.92
C THR A 2 -7.27 -6.68 18.59
N THR A 3 -6.99 -6.39 17.32
CA THR A 3 -5.67 -5.95 16.88
C THR A 3 -5.42 -4.57 17.51
N TYR A 4 -4.53 -4.50 18.50
CA TYR A 4 -4.13 -3.24 19.10
C TYR A 4 -3.22 -2.50 18.13
N PHE A 5 -3.71 -1.41 17.54
CA PHE A 5 -2.88 -0.55 16.72
C PHE A 5 -2.18 0.49 17.60
N PRO A 6 -0.85 0.65 17.46
CA PRO A 6 -0.11 1.61 18.26
C PRO A 6 -0.57 3.04 17.94
N ASN A 7 -0.65 3.91 18.95
CA ASN A 7 -1.03 5.30 18.76
C ASN A 7 0.16 6.10 18.21
N PHE A 8 -0.02 6.79 17.09
CA PHE A 8 1.04 7.59 16.46
C PHE A 8 1.12 9.03 17.02
N LYS A 9 0.13 9.47 17.80
CA LYS A 9 0.06 10.84 18.32
C LYS A 9 0.92 11.04 19.56
N ASN A 10 1.31 12.29 19.82
CA ASN A 10 2.04 12.73 21.01
C ASN A 10 3.38 12.02 21.24
N ARG A 11 4.03 11.58 20.15
CA ARG A 11 5.35 10.97 20.20
C ARG A 11 6.45 12.02 20.11
N SER A 12 7.60 11.76 20.76
CA SER A 12 8.78 12.62 20.69
C SER A 12 9.69 12.17 19.55
N ALA A 13 10.54 13.05 19.03
CA ALA A 13 11.50 12.68 17.98
C ALA A 13 12.36 11.47 18.40
N HIS A 14 12.81 11.43 19.67
CA HIS A 14 13.56 10.30 20.21
C HIS A 14 12.75 9.00 20.14
N SER A 15 11.49 9.00 20.61
CA SER A 15 10.67 7.79 20.59
C SER A 15 10.27 7.34 19.18
N ILE A 16 10.21 8.26 18.21
CA ILE A 16 9.95 7.94 16.80
C ILE A 16 11.16 7.22 16.18
N VAL A 17 12.38 7.63 16.52
CA VAL A 17 13.61 7.07 15.96
C VAL A 17 14.06 5.79 16.65
N THR A 18 13.88 5.68 17.97
CA THR A 18 14.40 4.53 18.74
C THR A 18 13.43 3.34 18.80
N GLU A 19 12.18 3.52 18.40
CA GLU A 19 11.23 2.41 18.39
C GLU A 19 11.62 1.40 17.30
N ASN A 20 11.64 0.12 17.69
CA ASN A 20 11.86 -0.97 16.75
C ASN A 20 10.57 -1.22 15.96
N ILE A 21 10.37 -0.39 14.95
CA ILE A 21 9.32 -0.57 13.96
C ILE A 21 9.79 -1.65 12.99
N ARG A 22 8.98 -2.70 12.80
CA ARG A 22 9.27 -3.73 11.79
C ARG A 22 9.41 -3.07 10.42
N ASN A 23 10.38 -3.50 9.62
CA ASN A 23 10.67 -2.95 8.28
C ASN A 23 9.61 -3.35 7.23
N GLU A 24 8.35 -3.18 7.59
CA GLU A 24 7.15 -3.46 6.80
C GLU A 24 6.51 -2.13 6.42
N SER A 25 5.70 -2.11 5.37
CA SER A 25 5.07 -0.88 4.87
C SER A 25 4.28 -0.14 5.95
N SER A 26 3.52 -0.87 6.77
CA SER A 26 2.73 -0.33 7.89
C SER A 26 3.57 0.37 8.95
N GLY A 27 4.77 -0.13 9.20
CA GLY A 27 5.72 0.47 10.11
C GLY A 27 6.19 1.85 9.66
N TYR A 28 6.56 1.97 8.39
CA TYR A 28 6.96 3.25 7.80
C TYR A 28 5.80 4.26 7.82
N ILE A 29 4.58 3.83 7.50
CA ILE A 29 3.40 4.70 7.53
C ILE A 29 3.07 5.16 8.95
N TYR A 30 3.17 4.26 9.93
CA TYR A 30 3.04 4.61 11.35
C TYR A 30 4.05 5.68 11.80
N ARG A 31 5.31 5.52 11.38
CA ARG A 31 6.37 6.49 11.67
C ARG A 31 6.10 7.84 11.00
N ALA A 32 5.68 7.82 9.73
CA ALA A 32 5.31 9.02 8.99
C ALA A 32 4.15 9.80 9.67
N LEU A 33 3.10 9.12 10.12
CA LEU A 33 2.01 9.74 10.88
C LEU A 33 2.48 10.35 12.21
N SER A 34 3.45 9.71 12.85
CA SER A 34 4.05 10.21 14.09
C SER A 34 4.87 11.48 13.85
N TRP A 35 5.62 11.52 12.74
CA TRP A 35 6.33 12.73 12.28
C TRP A 35 5.38 13.86 11.89
N ILE A 36 4.24 13.55 11.26
CA ILE A 36 3.19 14.53 10.94
C ILE A 36 2.62 15.18 12.21
N ASP A 37 2.26 14.37 13.21
CA ASP A 37 1.77 14.88 14.50
C ASP A 37 2.79 15.81 15.15
N LEU A 38 4.06 15.38 15.22
CA LEU A 38 5.13 16.19 15.79
C LEU A 38 5.38 17.47 14.98
N ALA A 39 5.38 17.40 13.65
CA ALA A 39 5.54 18.55 12.78
C ALA A 39 4.47 19.61 13.04
N LYS A 40 3.20 19.20 13.21
CA LYS A 40 2.08 20.10 13.52
C LYS A 40 2.22 20.75 14.90
N ARG A 41 2.59 19.97 15.93
CA ARG A 41 2.71 20.46 17.31
C ARG A 41 3.87 21.45 17.47
N GLU A 42 5.01 21.14 16.86
CA GLU A 42 6.25 21.93 17.00
C GLU A 42 6.48 22.94 15.86
N LYS A 43 5.58 23.00 14.87
CA LYS A 43 5.75 23.77 13.63
C LYS A 43 7.09 23.52 12.94
N SER A 44 7.47 22.23 12.83
CA SER A 44 8.80 21.81 12.41
C SER A 44 8.82 21.31 10.95
N SER A 45 9.44 22.10 10.07
CA SER A 45 9.68 21.71 8.67
C SER A 45 10.54 20.44 8.52
N PRO A 46 11.63 20.24 9.31
CA PRO A 46 12.37 18.98 9.29
C PRO A 46 11.52 17.75 9.64
N CYS A 47 10.61 17.85 10.61
CA CYS A 47 9.69 16.75 10.93
C CYS A 47 8.79 16.41 9.75
N PHE A 48 8.32 17.41 9.00
CA PHE A 48 7.59 17.18 7.76
C PHE A 48 8.44 16.47 6.70
N GLN A 49 9.72 16.81 6.54
CA GLN A 49 10.61 16.12 5.61
C GLN A 49 10.81 14.65 5.98
N TYR A 50 10.99 14.34 7.27
CA TYR A 50 11.03 12.96 7.76
C TYR A 50 9.71 12.21 7.48
N ALA A 51 8.56 12.87 7.67
CA ALA A 51 7.28 12.28 7.31
C ALA A 51 7.22 11.93 5.82
N ALA A 52 7.56 12.86 4.93
CA ALA A 52 7.54 12.62 3.48
C ALA A 52 8.49 11.47 3.07
N HIS A 53 9.66 11.39 3.70
CA HIS A 53 10.61 10.30 3.49
C HIS A 53 10.02 8.95 3.89
N ASP A 54 9.46 8.84 5.10
CA ASP A 54 8.85 7.60 5.58
C ASP A 54 7.61 7.22 4.79
N THR A 55 6.78 8.18 4.36
CA THR A 55 5.65 7.91 3.46
C THR A 55 6.12 7.29 2.16
N ARG A 56 7.16 7.85 1.54
CA ARG A 56 7.73 7.33 0.30
C ARG A 56 8.23 5.90 0.50
N GLN A 57 9.00 5.66 1.56
CA GLN A 57 9.54 4.33 1.87
C GLN A 57 8.42 3.31 2.16
N GLY A 58 7.37 3.71 2.87
CA GLY A 58 6.20 2.87 3.13
C GLY A 58 5.47 2.46 1.85
N ILE A 59 5.33 3.37 0.88
CA ILE A 59 4.74 3.05 -0.43
C ILE A 59 5.64 2.11 -1.22
N GLU A 60 6.95 2.34 -1.25
CA GLU A 60 7.91 1.45 -1.94
C GLU A 60 7.84 0.04 -1.36
N GLN A 61 7.84 -0.08 -0.03
CA GLN A 61 7.72 -1.35 0.67
C GLN A 61 6.37 -2.03 0.40
N LEU A 62 5.27 -1.28 0.36
CA LEU A 62 3.94 -1.82 0.05
C LEU A 62 3.86 -2.37 -1.38
N LEU A 63 4.41 -1.64 -2.36
CA LEU A 63 4.48 -2.12 -3.74
C LEU A 63 5.33 -3.38 -3.86
N PHE A 64 6.38 -3.50 -3.05
CA PHE A 64 7.22 -4.70 -3.02
C PHE A 64 6.52 -5.89 -2.36
N GLU A 65 5.81 -5.68 -1.25
CA GLU A 65 4.96 -6.68 -0.61
C GLU A 65 3.90 -7.20 -1.60
N GLU A 66 3.21 -6.30 -2.32
CA GLU A 66 2.25 -6.66 -3.36
C GLU A 66 2.87 -7.46 -4.51
N LEU A 67 4.11 -7.13 -4.91
CA LEU A 67 4.83 -7.85 -5.94
C LEU A 67 5.18 -9.28 -5.50
N ILE A 68 5.66 -9.46 -4.27
CA ILE A 68 5.95 -10.79 -3.73
C ILE A 68 4.68 -11.63 -3.68
N LEU A 69 3.59 -11.07 -3.14
CA LEU A 69 2.30 -11.76 -3.05
C LEU A 69 1.74 -12.13 -4.43
N SER A 70 1.82 -11.20 -5.39
CA SER A 70 1.28 -11.39 -6.74
C SER A 70 2.07 -12.38 -7.60
N THR A 71 3.32 -12.68 -7.23
CA THR A 71 4.22 -13.53 -8.02
C THR A 71 4.61 -14.82 -7.33
N GLY A 72 4.10 -15.07 -6.12
CA GLY A 72 4.47 -16.24 -5.32
C GLY A 72 5.97 -16.33 -5.04
N ALA A 73 6.63 -15.17 -4.88
CA ALA A 73 8.09 -15.04 -4.77
C ALA A 73 8.91 -15.49 -6.01
N ALA A 74 8.30 -15.57 -7.20
CA ALA A 74 9.00 -15.87 -8.46
C ALA A 74 9.83 -14.69 -9.01
N LEU A 75 9.91 -13.56 -8.31
CA LEU A 75 10.76 -12.44 -8.69
C LEU A 75 12.23 -12.81 -8.53
N ASP A 76 12.93 -12.94 -9.65
CA ASP A 76 14.36 -13.15 -9.63
C ASP A 76 15.10 -11.93 -9.06
N ARG A 77 16.05 -12.18 -8.16
CA ARG A 77 16.85 -11.15 -7.50
C ARG A 77 17.64 -10.33 -8.52
N SER A 78 18.18 -10.97 -9.56
CA SER A 78 18.98 -10.26 -10.57
C SER A 78 18.09 -9.28 -11.36
N GLU A 79 16.85 -9.66 -11.66
CA GLU A 79 15.87 -8.78 -12.30
C GLU A 79 15.50 -7.60 -11.41
N TYR A 80 15.24 -7.83 -10.12
CA TYR A 80 14.98 -6.76 -9.15
C TYR A 80 16.14 -5.75 -9.07
N LEU A 81 17.38 -6.23 -9.04
CA LEU A 81 18.56 -5.35 -8.98
C LEU A 81 18.64 -4.38 -10.16
N THR A 82 18.12 -4.76 -11.34
CA THR A 82 18.09 -3.86 -12.51
C THR A 82 17.08 -2.71 -12.39
N CYS A 83 16.18 -2.78 -11.41
CA CYS A 83 15.14 -1.79 -11.13
C CYS A 83 15.45 -0.87 -9.96
N LEU A 84 16.55 -1.08 -9.24
CA LEU A 84 16.94 -0.21 -8.12
C LEU A 84 17.02 1.25 -8.59
N GLY A 85 16.32 2.13 -7.86
CA GLY A 85 16.25 3.55 -8.17
C GLY A 85 15.44 3.92 -9.43
N ASN A 86 14.79 2.96 -10.10
CA ASN A 86 13.98 3.19 -11.29
C ASN A 86 12.57 2.63 -11.11
N SER A 87 11.67 3.47 -10.59
CA SER A 87 10.29 3.11 -10.31
C SER A 87 9.49 2.75 -11.57
N THR A 88 9.83 3.32 -12.73
CA THR A 88 9.23 2.94 -14.02
C THR A 88 9.57 1.51 -14.41
N LYS A 89 10.82 1.09 -14.24
CA LYS A 89 11.23 -0.31 -14.51
C LYS A 89 10.59 -1.27 -13.51
N LEU A 90 10.54 -0.91 -12.23
CA LEU A 90 9.85 -1.71 -11.22
C LEU A 90 8.37 -1.91 -11.60
N HIS A 91 7.70 -0.83 -12.00
CA HIS A 91 6.31 -0.88 -12.46
C HIS A 91 6.13 -1.78 -13.71
N ALA A 92 7.06 -1.71 -14.67
CA ALA A 92 7.05 -2.57 -15.85
C ALA A 92 7.19 -4.06 -15.50
N ILE A 93 8.07 -4.39 -14.55
CA ILE A 93 8.21 -5.77 -14.05
C ILE A 93 6.92 -6.23 -13.36
N ILE A 94 6.36 -5.41 -12.47
CA ILE A 94 5.09 -5.73 -11.78
C ILE A 94 3.99 -6.03 -12.82
N LYS A 95 3.84 -5.19 -13.85
CA LYS A 95 2.85 -5.39 -14.90
C LYS A 95 3.10 -6.64 -15.74
N ARG A 96 4.37 -6.98 -15.99
CA ARG A 96 4.75 -8.19 -16.73
C ARG A 96 4.50 -9.46 -15.93
N LEU A 97 4.83 -9.46 -14.64
CA LEU A 97 4.68 -10.62 -13.77
C LEU A 97 3.24 -10.84 -13.31
N SER A 98 2.42 -9.78 -13.26
CA SER A 98 1.01 -9.88 -12.88
C SER A 98 0.11 -9.07 -13.84
N PRO A 99 -0.01 -9.49 -15.12
CA PRO A 99 -0.75 -8.74 -16.13
C PRO A 99 -2.26 -8.69 -15.86
N ASP A 100 -2.80 -9.71 -15.19
CA ASP A 100 -4.21 -9.81 -14.81
C ASP A 100 -4.46 -9.40 -13.36
N ARG A 101 -3.53 -8.69 -12.69
CA ARG A 101 -3.62 -8.36 -11.27
C ARG A 101 -4.96 -7.73 -10.90
N GLU A 102 -5.40 -6.73 -11.65
CA GLU A 102 -6.67 -6.03 -11.38
C GLU A 102 -7.86 -6.99 -11.46
N LYS A 103 -7.88 -7.87 -12.48
CA LYS A 103 -8.91 -8.91 -12.58
C LYS A 103 -8.82 -9.90 -11.43
N LEU A 104 -7.62 -10.33 -11.06
CA LEU A 104 -7.39 -11.27 -9.97
C LEU A 104 -7.87 -10.69 -8.64
N ALA A 105 -7.56 -9.42 -8.41
CA ALA A 105 -8.01 -8.69 -7.25
C ALA A 105 -9.54 -8.53 -7.21
N THR A 106 -10.18 -8.18 -8.33
CA THR A 106 -11.65 -8.15 -8.43
C THR A 106 -12.25 -9.52 -8.15
N PHE A 107 -11.65 -10.58 -8.70
CA PHE A 107 -12.08 -11.95 -8.49
C PHE A 107 -11.99 -12.37 -7.02
N VAL A 108 -10.83 -12.18 -6.39
CA VAL A 108 -10.60 -12.52 -4.97
C VAL A 108 -11.53 -11.71 -4.06
N LYS A 109 -11.67 -10.41 -4.29
CA LYS A 109 -12.59 -9.57 -3.51
C LYS A 109 -14.04 -10.05 -3.66
N THR A 110 -14.44 -10.44 -4.86
CA THR A 110 -15.79 -10.97 -5.13
C THR A 110 -16.00 -12.30 -4.41
N LEU A 111 -15.06 -13.24 -4.54
CA LEU A 111 -15.09 -14.54 -3.89
C LEU A 111 -15.21 -14.39 -2.37
N MET A 112 -14.36 -13.55 -1.78
CA MET A 112 -14.27 -13.37 -0.34
C MET A 112 -15.47 -12.63 0.24
N SER A 113 -16.12 -11.76 -0.55
CA SER A 113 -17.41 -11.15 -0.15
C SER A 113 -18.53 -12.18 0.06
N VAL A 114 -18.37 -13.39 -0.47
CA VAL A 114 -19.33 -14.49 -0.31
C VAL A 114 -18.84 -15.50 0.73
N VAL A 115 -17.60 -15.96 0.61
CA VAL A 115 -17.03 -17.03 1.45
C VAL A 115 -16.76 -16.53 2.88
N SER A 116 -16.41 -15.26 3.04
CA SER A 116 -16.14 -14.66 4.35
C SER A 116 -16.47 -13.17 4.32
N PRO A 117 -17.77 -12.80 4.26
CA PRO A 117 -18.21 -11.40 4.15
C PRO A 117 -17.69 -10.49 5.27
N GLN A 118 -17.33 -11.07 6.42
CA GLN A 118 -16.70 -10.37 7.54
C GLN A 118 -15.24 -9.95 7.27
N LEU A 119 -14.57 -10.53 6.28
CA LEU A 119 -13.21 -10.18 5.90
C LEU A 119 -13.25 -9.15 4.76
N ASN A 120 -13.02 -7.87 5.11
CA ASN A 120 -12.83 -6.86 4.09
C ASN A 120 -11.42 -6.98 3.50
N ILE A 121 -11.34 -7.29 2.22
CA ILE A 121 -10.05 -7.39 1.50
C ILE A 121 -9.76 -6.08 0.79
N VAL A 122 -8.61 -5.50 1.11
CA VAL A 122 -8.05 -4.37 0.38
C VAL A 122 -7.31 -4.87 -0.84
N VAL A 123 -7.64 -4.25 -1.96
CA VAL A 123 -6.89 -4.34 -3.21
C VAL A 123 -6.25 -2.99 -3.42
N TRP A 124 -4.92 -2.96 -3.51
CA TRP A 124 -4.19 -1.72 -3.73
C TRP A 124 -4.24 -1.29 -5.20
N ASP A 125 -4.59 -0.04 -5.46
CA ASP A 125 -4.41 0.55 -6.78
C ASP A 125 -2.95 0.98 -6.94
N HIS A 126 -2.18 0.23 -7.74
CA HIS A 126 -0.77 0.53 -7.99
C HIS A 126 -0.56 1.88 -8.68
N ASN A 127 -1.49 2.31 -9.54
CA ASN A 127 -1.38 3.62 -10.19
C ASN A 127 -1.57 4.73 -9.18
N LEU A 128 -2.52 4.57 -8.26
CA LEU A 128 -2.72 5.51 -7.15
C LEU A 128 -1.50 5.55 -6.22
N LEU A 129 -0.97 4.39 -5.82
CA LEU A 129 0.24 4.30 -5.00
C LEU A 129 1.44 4.98 -5.69
N MET A 130 1.62 4.79 -7.00
CA MET A 130 2.67 5.46 -7.76
C MET A 130 2.49 6.98 -7.82
N ARG A 131 1.25 7.48 -7.94
CA ARG A 131 0.96 8.92 -7.85
C ARG A 131 1.28 9.47 -6.47
N TYR A 132 0.92 8.74 -5.40
CA TYR A 132 1.25 9.10 -4.02
C TYR A 132 2.75 9.09 -3.77
N TRP A 133 3.48 8.10 -4.30
CA TRP A 133 4.93 8.04 -4.25
C TRP A 133 5.57 9.27 -4.90
N GLY A 134 5.06 9.69 -6.06
CA GLY A 134 5.51 10.91 -6.75
C GLY A 134 5.24 12.18 -5.93
N ARG A 135 4.03 12.30 -5.36
CA ARG A 135 3.68 13.43 -4.46
C ARG A 135 4.62 13.50 -3.25
N ALA A 136 4.85 12.38 -2.56
CA ALA A 136 5.76 12.32 -1.42
C ALA A 136 7.21 12.65 -1.83
N SER A 137 7.67 12.14 -2.96
CA SER A 137 9.01 12.41 -3.49
C SER A 137 9.22 13.88 -3.84
N ASN A 138 8.22 14.56 -4.39
CA ASN A 138 8.35 15.97 -4.78
C ASN A 138 8.75 16.87 -3.61
N TYR A 139 8.28 16.56 -2.40
CA TYR A 139 8.59 17.35 -1.20
C TYR A 139 9.99 17.08 -0.62
N LEU A 140 10.69 16.07 -1.13
CA LEU A 140 12.08 15.76 -0.76
C LEU A 140 13.09 16.39 -1.72
N HIS A 141 12.68 16.65 -2.97
CA HIS A 141 13.60 17.05 -4.05
C HIS A 141 13.47 18.52 -4.47
N TRP A 142 12.35 19.19 -4.14
CA TRP A 142 12.15 20.58 -4.55
C TRP A 142 11.65 21.45 -3.39
N SER A 143 12.47 22.43 -3.02
CA SER A 143 12.18 23.42 -1.97
C SER A 143 12.13 24.84 -2.50
N GLY A 144 12.14 25.12 -3.82
CA GLY A 144 12.09 26.51 -4.33
C GLY A 144 13.07 27.47 -3.60
N ALA A 145 12.72 28.75 -3.49
CA ALA A 145 13.41 29.67 -2.58
C ALA A 145 12.98 29.39 -1.13
N ILE A 146 13.94 29.35 -0.20
CA ILE A 146 13.73 28.92 1.20
C ILE A 146 12.65 29.78 1.90
N ASP A 147 12.68 31.08 1.65
CA ASP A 147 11.74 32.09 2.15
C ASP A 147 10.35 32.01 1.52
N GLU A 148 10.18 31.22 0.45
CA GLU A 148 8.90 30.94 -0.20
C GLU A 148 8.32 29.58 0.20
N THR A 149 9.09 28.74 0.89
CA THR A 149 8.76 27.33 1.12
C THR A 149 8.96 26.88 2.56
N VAL A 150 10.14 26.34 2.90
CA VAL A 150 10.43 25.63 4.16
C VAL A 150 10.41 26.56 5.37
N ASP A 151 10.65 27.86 5.17
CA ASP A 151 10.54 28.88 6.22
C ASP A 151 9.11 29.44 6.35
N LYS A 152 8.26 29.23 5.33
CA LYS A 152 6.84 29.61 5.37
C LYS A 152 6.00 28.45 5.90
N TRP A 153 5.61 28.53 7.17
CA TRP A 153 4.76 27.50 7.79
C TRP A 153 3.45 27.23 7.02
N GLN A 154 2.85 28.25 6.39
CA GLN A 154 1.67 28.07 5.54
C GLN A 154 1.93 27.08 4.39
N TRP A 155 3.08 27.19 3.74
CA TRP A 155 3.51 26.24 2.72
C TRP A 155 3.63 24.85 3.35
N VAL A 156 4.32 24.71 4.49
CA VAL A 156 4.50 23.41 5.17
C VAL A 156 3.16 22.75 5.54
N VAL A 157 2.19 23.50 6.09
CA VAL A 157 0.87 22.97 6.50
C VAL A 157 0.10 22.35 5.33
N GLU A 158 0.07 23.03 4.18
CA GLU A 158 -0.60 22.53 2.99
C GLU A 158 0.00 21.19 2.51
N ARG A 159 1.32 21.05 2.62
CA ARG A 159 2.00 19.80 2.22
C ARG A 159 1.89 18.72 3.29
N ILE A 160 1.84 19.08 4.58
CA ILE A 160 1.51 18.15 5.66
C ILE A 160 0.15 17.51 5.40
N ALA A 161 -0.88 18.30 5.05
CA ALA A 161 -2.21 17.77 4.76
C ALA A 161 -2.19 16.76 3.61
N CYS A 162 -1.42 17.05 2.55
CA CYS A 162 -1.21 16.14 1.43
C CYS A 162 -0.55 14.81 1.86
N ILE A 163 0.47 14.85 2.71
CA ILE A 163 1.17 13.63 3.16
C ILE A 163 0.31 12.85 4.16
N GLU A 164 -0.42 13.54 5.02
CA GLU A 164 -1.34 12.93 5.97
C GLU A 164 -2.48 12.19 5.27
N GLU A 165 -3.07 12.78 4.21
CA GLU A 165 -4.08 12.12 3.37
C GLU A 165 -3.57 10.77 2.84
N ILE A 166 -2.35 10.75 2.30
CA ILE A 166 -1.71 9.54 1.76
C ILE A 166 -1.47 8.52 2.86
N CYS A 167 -0.86 8.94 3.97
CA CYS A 167 -0.57 8.05 5.09
C CYS A 167 -1.84 7.47 5.71
N MET A 168 -2.88 8.28 5.90
CA MET A 168 -4.14 7.82 6.46
C MET A 168 -4.86 6.84 5.53
N TYR A 169 -4.83 7.07 4.21
CA TYR A 169 -5.34 6.10 3.25
C TYR A 169 -4.66 4.74 3.40
N ILE A 170 -3.32 4.71 3.50
CA ILE A 170 -2.59 3.44 3.64
C ILE A 170 -2.82 2.83 5.02
N TRP A 171 -2.70 3.62 6.08
CA TRP A 171 -2.85 3.19 7.47
C TRP A 171 -4.20 2.52 7.71
N VAL A 172 -5.31 3.21 7.41
CA VAL A 172 -6.67 2.68 7.57
C VAL A 172 -6.83 1.36 6.82
N ASN A 173 -6.35 1.30 5.57
CA ASN A 173 -6.46 0.09 4.77
C ASN A 173 -5.59 -1.08 5.27
N GLN A 174 -4.51 -0.82 6.00
CA GLN A 174 -3.67 -1.86 6.59
C GLN A 174 -4.12 -2.29 7.98
N THR A 175 -4.76 -1.39 8.73
CA THR A 175 -5.17 -1.66 10.11
C THR A 175 -6.61 -2.15 10.22
N GLU A 176 -7.51 -1.64 9.38
CA GLU A 176 -8.94 -1.98 9.48
C GLU A 176 -9.34 -3.11 8.54
N ASN A 177 -8.49 -3.46 7.58
CA ASN A 177 -8.77 -4.45 6.56
C ASN A 177 -7.69 -5.51 6.47
N ASN A 178 -8.00 -6.61 5.80
CA ASN A 178 -7.03 -7.65 5.47
C ASN A 178 -6.45 -7.35 4.09
N THR A 179 -5.12 -7.39 3.97
CA THR A 179 -4.46 -7.46 2.67
C THR A 179 -4.46 -8.92 2.23
N GLY A 180 -4.98 -9.17 1.03
CA GLY A 180 -5.18 -10.55 0.57
C GLY A 180 -5.21 -10.62 -0.93
N THR A 181 -4.13 -11.13 -1.51
CA THR A 181 -4.13 -11.67 -2.87
C THR A 181 -3.86 -13.16 -2.75
N MET A 182 -4.73 -13.98 -3.33
CA MET A 182 -4.53 -15.42 -3.43
C MET A 182 -3.88 -15.69 -4.79
N HIS A 183 -2.65 -16.19 -4.78
CA HIS A 183 -2.00 -16.56 -6.03
C HIS A 183 -2.78 -17.72 -6.68
N PRO A 184 -2.98 -17.74 -8.01
CA PRO A 184 -3.76 -18.79 -8.67
C PRO A 184 -3.26 -20.22 -8.39
N CYS A 185 -1.95 -20.41 -8.18
CA CYS A 185 -1.38 -21.72 -7.84
C CYS A 185 -1.73 -22.21 -6.43
N ASP A 186 -2.13 -21.30 -5.53
CA ASP A 186 -2.52 -21.64 -4.16
C ASP A 186 -4.05 -21.78 -4.02
N MET A 187 -4.79 -21.53 -5.10
CA MET A 187 -6.25 -21.70 -5.13
C MET A 187 -6.63 -23.17 -5.13
N HIS A 188 -7.70 -23.50 -4.39
CA HIS A 188 -8.37 -24.79 -4.55
C HIS A 188 -8.74 -25.03 -6.04
N PRO A 189 -8.60 -26.24 -6.60
CA PRO A 189 -8.78 -26.48 -8.04
C PRO A 189 -10.10 -25.96 -8.62
N ALA A 190 -11.19 -26.04 -7.85
CA ALA A 190 -12.49 -25.50 -8.26
C ALA A 190 -12.49 -23.96 -8.38
N VAL A 191 -11.79 -23.27 -7.46
CA VAL A 191 -11.62 -21.82 -7.48
C VAL A 191 -10.69 -21.40 -8.62
N ALA A 192 -9.61 -22.16 -8.86
CA ALA A 192 -8.71 -21.93 -9.98
C ALA A 192 -9.43 -22.06 -11.34
N ALA A 193 -10.29 -23.06 -11.52
CA ALA A 193 -11.10 -23.21 -12.72
C ALA A 193 -12.10 -22.05 -12.91
N LEU A 194 -12.67 -21.54 -11.82
CA LEU A 194 -13.53 -20.36 -11.84
C LEU A 194 -12.76 -19.10 -12.22
N TRP A 195 -11.55 -18.93 -11.67
CA TRP A 195 -10.63 -17.84 -12.01
C TRP A 195 -10.30 -17.82 -13.50
N GLU A 196 -9.91 -18.94 -14.11
CA GLU A 196 -9.58 -19.00 -15.54
C GLU A 196 -10.76 -18.58 -16.44
N ARG A 197 -11.99 -18.93 -16.05
CA ARG A 197 -13.20 -18.48 -16.78
C ARG A 197 -13.43 -16.98 -16.62
N PHE A 198 -13.25 -16.43 -15.43
CA PHE A 198 -13.41 -15.00 -15.15
C PHE A 198 -12.35 -14.17 -15.87
N LYS A 199 -11.08 -14.60 -15.77
CA LYS A 199 -9.94 -14.00 -16.47
C LYS A 199 -10.17 -13.90 -17.98
N ALA A 200 -10.70 -14.97 -18.57
CA ALA A 200 -11.07 -15.05 -19.99
C ALA A 200 -12.33 -14.26 -20.37
N GLY A 201 -13.02 -13.62 -19.42
CA GLY A 201 -14.26 -12.87 -19.65
C GLY A 201 -15.47 -13.73 -19.96
N LYS A 202 -15.41 -15.05 -19.70
CA LYS A 202 -16.52 -15.98 -19.95
C LYS A 202 -17.60 -15.92 -18.88
N ILE A 203 -17.28 -15.37 -17.72
CA ILE A 203 -18.19 -15.17 -16.59
C ILE A 203 -17.94 -13.80 -15.96
N GLY A 204 -18.98 -13.19 -15.41
CA GLY A 204 -18.91 -11.92 -14.70
C GLY A 204 -18.84 -12.10 -13.18
N VAL A 205 -18.94 -10.97 -12.47
CA VAL A 205 -18.91 -10.90 -11.00
C VAL A 205 -20.06 -11.69 -10.37
N GLU A 206 -21.26 -11.64 -10.96
CA GLU A 206 -22.44 -12.31 -10.39
C GLU A 206 -22.35 -13.84 -10.51
N GLU A 207 -21.84 -14.35 -11.62
CA GLU A 207 -21.59 -15.79 -11.78
C GLU A 207 -20.49 -16.29 -10.84
N VAL A 208 -19.48 -15.46 -10.55
CA VAL A 208 -18.46 -15.78 -9.53
C VAL A 208 -19.12 -15.87 -8.16
N LYS A 209 -19.98 -14.92 -7.78
CA LYS A 209 -20.71 -14.97 -6.49
C LYS A 209 -21.58 -16.21 -6.37
N LEU A 210 -22.33 -16.55 -7.42
CA LEU A 210 -23.19 -17.73 -7.43
C LEU A 210 -22.38 -19.01 -7.24
N SER A 211 -21.29 -19.15 -8.01
CA SER A 211 -20.40 -20.32 -7.93
C SER A 211 -19.71 -20.41 -6.57
N ALA A 212 -19.34 -19.27 -5.97
CA ALA A 212 -18.74 -19.21 -4.64
C ALA A 212 -19.68 -19.70 -3.54
N ARG A 213 -20.98 -19.41 -3.62
CA ARG A 213 -21.99 -19.91 -2.67
C ARG A 213 -22.08 -21.43 -2.72
N LEU A 214 -22.19 -21.98 -3.94
CA LEU A 214 -22.26 -23.42 -4.15
C LEU A 214 -21.03 -24.16 -3.62
N LEU A 215 -19.84 -23.54 -3.70
CA LEU A 215 -18.59 -24.08 -3.16
C LEU A 215 -18.47 -23.95 -1.65
N ALA A 216 -19.16 -22.99 -1.02
CA ALA A 216 -19.18 -22.83 0.43
C ALA A 216 -20.16 -23.80 1.12
N ASP A 217 -21.18 -24.26 0.38
CA ASP A 217 -22.21 -25.18 0.85
C ASP A 217 -21.87 -26.67 0.60
N SER A 218 -20.75 -26.96 -0.10
CA SER A 218 -20.27 -28.30 -0.45
C SER A 218 -19.15 -28.80 0.46
#